data_AF-W7DML3-F1
#
_entry.id   AF-W7DML3-F1
#
_cell.length_a   1.000
_cell.length_b   1.000
_cell.length_c   1.000
_cell.angle_alpha   90.00
_cell.angle_beta   90.00
_cell.angle_gamma   90.00
#
_symmetry.space_group_name_H-M   'P 1'
#
loop_
_entity.id
_entity.type
_entity.pdbx_description
1 polymer ?
#
loop_
_entity_poly.entity_id
_entity_poly.type
_entity_poly.pdbx_seq_one_letter_code
_entity_poly.pdbx_strand_id
1 'polypeptide(L)'
;MLFLGFILKKIRSYLLAKELNKALVYAWIAMFIGGVARYFWHYLAGVLFWGAYAFSGWSAQLFSIVMNGISCLTTVMVCGLVISVIMKVKPQLFLPK
;
A
#
# COMPACT_ATOMS: atom_id res chain seq x y z
N MET A 1 -11.03 2.10 9.08
CA MET A 1 -11.02 0.68 9.53
C MET A 1 -12.09 -0.18 8.86
N LEU A 2 -13.34 0.28 8.68
CA LEU A 2 -14.42 -0.49 8.03
C LEU A 2 -14.13 -0.94 6.57
N PHE A 3 -13.56 -0.06 5.73
CA PHE A 3 -13.31 -0.35 4.32
C PHE A 3 -12.26 -1.46 4.10
N LEU A 4 -11.21 -1.45 4.92
CA LEU A 4 -10.17 -2.49 4.94
C LEU A 4 -10.73 -3.84 5.39
N GLY A 5 -11.68 -3.84 6.34
CA GLY A 5 -12.38 -5.04 6.77
C GLY A 5 -13.21 -5.68 5.66
N PHE A 6 -13.87 -4.89 4.81
CA PHE A 6 -14.61 -5.41 3.66
C PHE A 6 -13.70 -6.03 2.59
N ILE A 7 -12.61 -5.35 2.23
CA ILE A 7 -11.64 -5.87 1.26
C ILE A 7 -10.98 -7.16 1.78
N LEU A 8 -10.65 -7.21 3.07
CA LEU A 8 -10.11 -8.42 3.70
C LEU A 8 -11.08 -9.61 3.63
N LYS A 9 -12.38 -9.38 3.89
CA LYS A 9 -13.40 -10.42 3.74
C LYS A 9 -13.45 -10.96 2.30
N LYS A 10 -13.35 -10.08 1.30
CA LYS A 10 -13.30 -10.49 -0.11
C LYS A 10 -12.05 -11.31 -0.45
N ILE A 11 -10.87 -10.85 -0.03
CA ILE A 11 -9.60 -11.59 -0.25
C ILE A 11 -9.71 -12.99 0.34
N ARG A 12 -10.20 -13.12 1.58
CA ARG A 12 -10.39 -14.41 2.25
C ARG A 12 -11.39 -15.30 1.52
N SER A 13 -12.52 -14.75 1.10
CA SER A 13 -13.52 -15.49 0.32
C SER A 13 -12.93 -16.07 -0.97
N TYR A 14 -12.18 -15.27 -1.73
CA TYR A 14 -11.51 -15.74 -2.95
C TYR A 14 -10.42 -16.78 -2.66
N LEU A 15 -9.64 -16.63 -1.58
CA LEU A 15 -8.67 -17.65 -1.18
C LEU A 15 -9.34 -18.99 -0.81
N LEU A 16 -10.44 -18.95 -0.06
CA LEU A 16 -11.23 -20.14 0.29
C LEU A 16 -11.84 -20.81 -0.95
N ALA A 17 -12.28 -20.01 -1.92
CA ALA A 17 -12.78 -20.48 -3.21
C ALA A 17 -11.66 -20.93 -4.19
N LYS A 18 -10.38 -20.92 -3.76
CA LYS A 18 -9.19 -21.21 -4.58
C LYS A 18 -9.03 -20.29 -5.81
N GLU A 19 -9.65 -19.11 -5.79
CA GLU A 19 -9.56 -18.09 -6.84
C GLU A 19 -8.39 -17.11 -6.59
N LEU A 20 -7.15 -17.62 -6.67
CA LEU A 20 -5.93 -16.87 -6.32
C LEU A 20 -5.81 -15.54 -7.08
N ASN A 21 -6.08 -15.51 -8.39
CA ASN A 21 -5.96 -14.29 -9.20
C ASN A 21 -6.87 -13.16 -8.69
N LYS A 22 -8.12 -13.48 -8.33
CA LYS A 22 -9.04 -12.49 -7.76
C LYS A 22 -8.57 -12.05 -6.38
N ALA A 23 -8.11 -12.98 -5.53
CA ALA A 23 -7.55 -12.64 -4.23
C ALA A 23 -6.35 -11.67 -4.36
N LEU A 24 -5.45 -11.90 -5.32
CA LEU A 24 -4.31 -11.03 -5.61
C LEU A 24 -4.74 -9.64 -6.08
N VAL A 25 -5.69 -9.54 -7.01
CA VAL A 25 -6.22 -8.24 -7.47
C VAL A 25 -6.74 -7.41 -6.29
N TYR A 26 -7.55 -8.02 -5.43
CA TYR A 26 -8.08 -7.33 -4.25
C TYR A 26 -6.99 -6.99 -3.22
N ALA A 27 -5.96 -7.84 -3.07
CA ALA A 27 -4.82 -7.53 -2.22
C ALA A 27 -4.04 -6.30 -2.72
N TRP A 28 -3.76 -6.23 -4.03
CA TRP A 28 -3.10 -5.08 -4.66
C TRP A 28 -3.91 -3.80 -4.50
N ILE A 29 -5.24 -3.86 -4.67
CA ILE A 29 -6.13 -2.71 -4.41
C ILE A 29 -6.04 -2.27 -2.94
N ALA A 30 -6.09 -3.21 -1.99
CA ALA A 30 -5.96 -2.90 -0.57
C ALA A 30 -4.62 -2.24 -0.24
N MET A 31 -3.51 -2.77 -0.78
CA MET A 31 -2.17 -2.22 -0.56
C MET A 31 -2.00 -0.84 -1.18
N PHE A 32 -2.53 -0.60 -2.39
CA PHE A 32 -2.50 0.70 -3.02
C PHE A 32 -3.29 1.75 -2.22
N ILE A 33 -4.53 1.43 -1.83
CA ILE A 33 -5.37 2.33 -1.02
C ILE A 33 -4.73 2.60 0.33
N GLY A 34 -4.21 1.56 1.00
CA GLY A 34 -3.52 1.70 2.28
C GLY A 34 -2.23 2.51 2.18
N GLY A 35 -1.46 2.29 1.11
CA GLY A 35 -0.25 3.05 0.79
C GLY A 35 -0.55 4.53 0.61
N VAL A 36 -1.50 4.87 -0.29
CA VAL A 36 -1.91 6.27 -0.53
C VAL A 36 -2.45 6.91 0.75
N ALA A 37 -3.32 6.22 1.50
CA ALA A 37 -3.87 6.74 2.75
C ALA A 37 -2.77 7.04 3.78
N ARG A 38 -1.73 6.21 3.87
CA ARG A 38 -0.56 6.46 4.72
C ARG A 38 0.25 7.64 4.20
N TYR A 39 0.66 7.60 2.94
CA TYR A 39 1.59 8.57 2.36
C TYR A 39 0.97 9.95 2.11
N PHE A 40 -0.36 10.08 2.11
CA PHE A 40 -1.04 11.37 2.19
C PHE A 40 -0.59 12.17 3.42
N TRP A 41 -0.53 11.54 4.59
CA TRP A 41 -0.08 12.20 5.82
C TRP A 41 1.43 12.48 5.81
N HIS A 42 2.22 11.58 5.22
CA HIS A 42 3.66 11.83 5.03
C HIS A 42 3.91 12.98 4.07
N TYR A 43 3.11 13.13 3.02
CA TYR A 43 3.14 14.28 2.12
C TYR A 43 2.85 15.58 2.89
N LEU A 44 1.75 15.63 3.65
CA LEU A 44 1.40 16.81 4.45
C LEU A 44 2.50 17.17 5.47
N ALA A 45 3.01 16.17 6.19
CA ALA A 45 4.14 16.37 7.10
C ALA A 45 5.37 16.89 6.34
N GLY A 46 5.66 16.34 5.17
CA GLY A 46 6.76 16.77 4.32
C GLY A 46 6.67 18.23 3.89
N VAL A 47 5.47 18.70 3.55
CA VAL A 47 5.23 20.12 3.23
C VAL A 47 5.39 21.02 4.46
N LEU A 48 4.84 20.60 5.60
CA LEU A 48 4.79 21.45 6.81
C LEU A 48 6.10 21.48 7.60
N PHE A 49 6.86 20.39 7.62
CA PHE A 49 8.01 20.23 8.53
C PHE A 49 9.33 19.91 7.82
N TRP A 50 9.30 19.27 6.64
CA TRP A 50 10.51 18.78 5.98
C TRP A 50 10.97 19.62 4.78
N GLY A 51 10.36 20.79 4.57
CA GLY A 51 10.75 21.72 3.50
C GLY A 51 12.22 22.17 3.60
N ALA A 52 12.80 22.20 4.80
CA ALA A 52 14.21 22.53 5.03
C ALA A 52 15.20 21.53 4.39
N TYR A 53 14.75 20.32 4.05
CA TYR A 53 15.55 19.29 3.40
C TYR A 53 15.34 19.23 1.88
N ALA A 54 14.58 20.17 1.32
CA ALA A 54 14.34 20.23 -0.12
C ALA A 54 15.64 20.48 -0.90
N PHE A 55 15.74 19.88 -2.09
CA PHE A 55 16.83 20.16 -3.01
C PHE A 55 16.85 21.64 -3.41
N SER A 56 18.04 22.16 -3.76
CA SER A 56 18.18 23.55 -4.18
C SER A 56 17.21 23.88 -5.31
N GLY A 57 16.42 24.94 -5.12
CA GLY A 57 15.41 25.40 -6.09
C GLY A 57 14.07 24.67 -6.04
N TRP A 58 13.88 23.69 -5.15
CA TRP A 58 12.60 22.98 -5.01
C TRP A 58 11.74 23.60 -3.91
N SER A 59 10.44 23.75 -4.18
CA SER A 59 9.47 24.08 -3.13
C SER A 59 9.23 22.88 -2.20
N ALA A 60 8.81 23.14 -0.96
CA ALA A 60 8.46 22.08 0.00
C ALA A 60 7.37 21.15 -0.56
N GLN A 61 6.41 21.69 -1.31
CA GLN A 61 5.36 20.93 -2.00
C GLN A 61 5.94 19.98 -3.05
N LEU A 62 6.80 20.47 -3.94
CA LEU A 62 7.42 19.66 -5.00
C LEU A 62 8.31 18.56 -4.41
N PHE A 63 9.13 18.93 -3.43
CA PHE A 63 9.99 17.97 -2.73
C PHE A 63 9.18 16.89 -2.03
N SER A 64 8.17 17.29 -1.25
CA SER A 64 7.36 16.35 -0.48
C SER A 64 6.58 15.39 -1.38
N ILE A 65 5.95 15.88 -2.46
CA ILE A 65 5.15 15.01 -3.33
C ILE A 65 6.01 13.99 -4.08
N VAL A 66 7.20 14.39 -4.54
CA VAL A 66 8.12 13.48 -5.25
C VAL A 66 8.68 12.45 -4.28
N MET A 67 9.23 12.87 -3.13
CA MET A 67 9.89 11.96 -2.19
C MET A 67 8.90 10.99 -1.55
N ASN A 68 7.73 11.46 -1.14
CA ASN A 68 6.70 10.59 -0.58
C ASN A 68 5.98 9.77 -1.64
N GLY A 69 5.80 10.30 -2.85
CA GLY A 69 5.23 9.58 -3.98
C GLY A 69 6.08 8.38 -4.41
N ILE A 70 7.38 8.59 -4.60
CA ILE A 70 8.32 7.51 -4.93
C ILE A 70 8.38 6.49 -3.78
N SER A 71 8.48 6.96 -2.53
CA SER A 71 8.48 6.08 -1.36
C SER A 71 7.19 5.24 -1.27
N CYS A 72 6.04 5.82 -1.56
CA CYS A 72 4.75 5.12 -1.62
C CYS A 72 4.76 4.06 -2.72
N LEU A 73 5.17 4.43 -3.93
CA LEU A 73 5.20 3.53 -5.08
C LEU A 73 6.12 2.34 -4.81
N THR A 74 7.36 2.58 -4.39
CA THR A 74 8.33 1.51 -4.08
C THR A 74 7.82 0.63 -2.95
N THR A 75 7.23 1.21 -1.90
CA THR A 75 6.65 0.44 -0.80
C THR A 75 5.52 -0.47 -1.28
N VAL A 76 4.54 0.06 -2.03
CA VAL A 76 3.40 -0.70 -2.54
C VAL A 76 3.88 -1.81 -3.48
N MET A 77 4.86 -1.53 -4.35
CA MET A 77 5.41 -2.52 -5.28
C MET A 77 6.12 -3.66 -4.56
N VAL A 78 7.05 -3.35 -3.65
CA VAL A 78 7.82 -4.38 -2.92
C VAL A 78 6.89 -5.20 -2.03
N CYS A 79 6.03 -4.54 -1.24
CA CYS A 79 5.05 -5.25 -0.41
C CYS A 79 4.11 -6.09 -1.27
N GLY A 80 3.67 -5.59 -2.42
CA GLY A 80 2.76 -6.30 -3.29
C GLY A 80 3.37 -7.56 -3.91
N LEU A 81 4.63 -7.50 -4.31
CA LEU A 81 5.37 -8.69 -4.78
C LEU A 81 5.52 -9.72 -3.65
N VAL A 82 5.98 -9.30 -2.48
CA VAL A 82 6.15 -10.19 -1.32
C VAL A 82 4.84 -10.86 -0.92
N ILE A 83 3.76 -10.07 -0.78
CA ILE A 83 2.44 -10.60 -0.43
C ILE A 83 1.92 -11.54 -1.51
N SER A 84 2.14 -11.24 -2.80
CA SER A 84 1.75 -12.13 -3.89
C SER A 84 2.43 -13.50 -3.80
N VAL A 85 3.73 -13.52 -3.49
CA VAL A 85 4.48 -14.77 -3.27
C VAL A 85 3.94 -15.53 -2.05
N ILE A 86 3.74 -14.86 -0.92
CA ILE A 86 3.24 -15.51 0.30
C ILE A 86 1.82 -16.06 0.08
N MET A 87 0.93 -15.34 -0.61
CA MET A 87 -0.42 -15.82 -0.92
C MET A 87 -0.41 -17.06 -1.81
N LYS A 88 0.56 -17.17 -2.72
CA LYS A 88 0.72 -18.36 -3.58
C LYS A 88 1.29 -19.55 -2.82
N VAL A 89 2.27 -19.33 -1.94
CA VAL A 89 3.01 -20.40 -1.24
C VAL A 89 2.30 -20.86 0.03
N LYS A 90 1.78 -19.94 0.83
CA LYS A 90 1.14 -20.20 2.13
C LYS A 90 -0.16 -19.39 2.30
N PRO A 91 -1.21 -19.65 1.50
CA PRO A 91 -2.49 -18.93 1.59
C PRO A 91 -3.15 -18.99 2.97
N GLN A 92 -2.89 -20.04 3.76
CA GLN A 92 -3.40 -20.21 5.12
C GLN A 92 -3.01 -19.09 6.09
N LEU A 93 -1.94 -18.32 5.81
CA LEU A 93 -1.55 -17.18 6.65
C LEU A 93 -2.55 -16.02 6.60
N PHE A 94 -3.38 -15.96 5.56
CA PHE A 94 -4.37 -14.90 5.37
C PHE A 94 -5.78 -15.31 5.82
N LEU A 95 -5.96 -16.58 6.17
CA LEU A 95 -7.22 -17.14 6.66
C LEU A 95 -7.24 -17.13 8.20
N PRO A 96 -8.40 -16.91 8.83
CA PRO A 96 -8.52 -17.08 10.28
C PRO A 96 -8.24 -18.54 10.67
N LYS A 97 -7.74 -18.74 11.90
CA LYS A 97 -7.60 -20.07 12.49
C LYS A 97 -8.95 -20.67 12.86
#